data_AF-A0A933VEV5-F1
#
_entry.id   AF-A0A933VEV5-F1
#
_cell.length_a   1.000
_cell.length_b   1.000
_cell.length_c   1.000
_cell.angle_alpha   90.00
_cell.angle_beta   90.00
_cell.angle_gamma   90.00
#
_symmetry.space_group_name_H-M   'P 1'
#
loop_
_entity.id
_entity.type
_entity.pdbx_description
1 polymer ?
#
loop_
_entity_poly.entity_id
_entity_poly.type
_entity_poly.pdbx_seq_one_letter_code
_entity_poly.pdbx_strand_id
1 'polypeptide(L)'
;MRLQRWQFIVVGAIAILIVILSGVGFVSYQEQDDNFCASCHTQPETEYLARNLQADATQDAPDLASFHHRKKNVRCIDCHVGEGFVGRTAVLSLAAWDAFKHYTGMAQQPAKIVFPIQNEACLKCHQQEVARPGFENHQHNKYDDPQLSPPFIRCTNCHVAHRLGDERTAFQFRDAILPRCEYCHQQVGKGPRGQATPMP
;
A
#
# COMPACT_ATOMS: atom_id res chain seq x y z
N MET A 1 -43.77 13.99 28.42
CA MET A 1 -43.03 12.70 28.31
C MET A 1 -42.47 12.38 26.92
N ARG A 2 -43.15 12.64 25.79
CA ARG A 2 -42.59 12.34 24.44
C ARG A 2 -41.35 13.18 24.06
N LEU A 3 -41.32 14.49 24.37
CA LEU A 3 -40.15 15.35 24.08
C LEU A 3 -38.88 14.93 24.85
N GLN A 4 -39.00 14.61 26.14
CA GLN A 4 -37.86 14.16 26.96
C GLN A 4 -37.25 12.84 26.46
N ARG A 5 -38.07 11.89 26.02
CA ARG A 5 -37.57 10.62 25.44
C ARG A 5 -36.78 10.85 24.14
N TRP A 6 -37.23 11.79 23.30
CA TRP A 6 -36.51 12.14 22.07
C TRP A 6 -35.19 12.84 22.34
N GLN A 7 -35.15 13.73 23.34
CA GLN A 7 -33.90 14.37 23.80
C GLN A 7 -32.86 13.35 24.26
N PHE A 8 -33.25 12.34 25.06
CA PHE A 8 -32.31 11.29 25.48
C PHE A 8 -31.80 10.42 24.31
N ILE A 9 -32.66 10.11 23.34
CA ILE A 9 -32.25 9.37 22.13
C ILE A 9 -31.23 10.19 21.32
N VAL A 10 -31.51 11.47 21.11
CA VAL A 10 -30.62 12.37 20.36
C VAL A 10 -29.28 12.54 21.08
N VAL A 11 -29.31 12.80 22.39
CA VAL A 11 -28.08 12.92 23.20
C VAL A 11 -27.28 11.62 23.19
N GLY A 12 -27.95 10.47 23.32
CA GLY A 12 -27.31 9.16 23.22
C GLY A 12 -26.66 8.93 21.85
N ALA A 13 -27.36 9.23 20.76
CA ALA A 13 -26.82 9.10 19.41
C ALA A 13 -25.62 10.02 19.17
N ILE A 14 -25.66 11.27 19.66
CA ILE A 14 -24.54 12.20 19.57
C ILE A 14 -23.34 11.69 20.37
N ALA A 15 -23.56 11.20 21.60
CA ALA A 15 -22.49 10.65 22.42
C ALA A 15 -21.80 9.45 21.74
N ILE A 16 -22.58 8.52 21.15
CA ILE A 16 -22.04 7.39 20.40
C ILE A 16 -21.22 7.87 19.19
N LEU A 17 -21.75 8.84 18.43
CA LEU A 17 -21.04 9.39 17.27
C LEU A 17 -19.72 10.04 17.68
N ILE A 18 -19.69 10.79 18.78
CA ILE A 18 -18.46 11.39 19.32
C ILE A 18 -17.45 10.30 19.65
N VAL A 19 -17.86 9.24 20.36
CA VAL A 19 -16.96 8.13 20.73
C VAL A 19 -16.37 7.46 19.48
N ILE A 20 -17.19 7.20 18.47
CA ILE A 20 -16.72 6.58 17.20
C ILE A 20 -15.72 7.49 16.50
N LEU A 21 -16.05 8.78 16.33
CA LEU A 21 -15.17 9.73 15.65
C LEU A 21 -13.87 9.94 16.41
N SER A 22 -13.91 10.02 17.74
CA SER A 22 -12.72 10.10 18.58
C SER A 22 -11.85 8.85 18.46
N GLY A 23 -12.46 7.66 18.45
CA GLY A 23 -11.73 6.39 18.26
C GLY A 23 -11.05 6.30 16.90
N VAL A 24 -11.78 6.62 15.82
CA VAL A 24 -11.22 6.65 14.46
C VAL A 24 -10.11 7.70 14.34
N GLY A 25 -10.30 8.88 14.93
CA GLY A 25 -9.29 9.94 14.96
C GLY A 25 -8.03 9.52 15.71
N PHE A 26 -8.18 8.88 16.87
CA PHE A 26 -7.06 8.37 17.66
C PHE A 26 -6.29 7.28 16.90
N VAL A 27 -6.98 6.28 16.33
CA VAL A 27 -6.31 5.23 15.54
C VAL A 27 -5.61 5.82 14.32
N SER A 28 -6.26 6.73 13.60
CA SER A 28 -5.66 7.41 12.45
C SER A 28 -4.43 8.27 12.82
N TYR A 29 -4.36 8.76 14.05
CA TYR A 29 -3.17 9.42 14.57
C TYR A 29 -2.07 8.41 14.88
N GLN A 30 -2.40 7.29 15.54
CA GLN A 30 -1.43 6.23 15.87
C GLN A 30 -0.82 5.58 14.62
N GLU A 31 -1.59 5.41 13.54
CA GLU A 31 -1.11 4.87 12.26
C GLU A 31 0.00 5.71 11.61
N GLN A 32 0.24 6.94 12.08
CA GLN A 32 1.35 7.78 11.64
C GLN A 32 2.70 7.41 12.27
N ASP A 33 2.70 6.49 13.23
CA ASP A 33 3.90 5.93 13.84
C ASP A 33 4.10 4.50 13.34
N ASP A 34 5.19 4.24 12.64
CA ASP A 34 5.48 2.90 12.10
C ASP A 34 5.62 1.84 13.21
N ASN A 35 5.99 2.24 14.43
CA ASN A 35 6.01 1.35 15.59
C ASN A 35 4.61 0.85 15.96
N PHE A 36 3.57 1.66 15.74
CA PHE A 36 2.20 1.25 15.99
C PHE A 36 1.81 0.09 15.05
N CYS A 37 2.14 0.19 13.76
CA CYS A 37 1.92 -0.89 12.80
C CYS A 37 2.62 -2.19 13.22
N ALA A 38 3.89 -2.10 13.65
CA ALA A 38 4.69 -3.25 14.09
C ALA A 38 4.31 -3.78 15.49
N SER A 39 3.44 -3.09 16.25
CA SER A 39 3.08 -3.49 17.62
C SER A 39 2.09 -4.66 17.69
N CYS A 40 1.17 -4.73 16.71
CA CYS A 40 0.14 -5.78 16.64
C CYS A 40 0.44 -6.81 15.53
N HIS A 41 1.11 -6.38 14.46
CA HIS A 41 1.61 -7.27 13.42
C HIS A 41 3.11 -7.41 13.58
N THR A 42 3.57 -8.58 14.04
CA THR A 42 5.00 -8.76 14.28
C THR A 42 5.71 -9.20 13.01
N GLN A 43 5.20 -10.20 12.28
CA GLN A 43 5.81 -10.68 11.05
C GLN A 43 4.91 -10.42 9.83
N PRO A 44 5.43 -9.80 8.76
CA PRO A 44 6.80 -9.32 8.56
C PRO A 44 7.07 -7.88 9.01
N GLU A 45 6.13 -7.18 9.64
CA GLU A 45 6.18 -5.73 9.83
C GLU A 45 7.35 -5.27 10.72
N THR A 46 7.73 -6.02 11.76
CA THR A 46 8.92 -5.70 12.59
C THR A 46 10.21 -5.82 11.79
N GLU A 47 10.28 -6.74 10.82
CA GLU A 47 11.43 -6.88 9.93
C GLU A 47 11.52 -5.68 8.98
N TYR A 48 10.40 -5.24 8.42
CA TYR A 48 10.36 -4.07 7.54
C TYR A 48 10.69 -2.78 8.28
N LEU A 49 10.18 -2.62 9.51
CA LEU A 49 10.56 -1.50 10.38
C LEU A 49 12.06 -1.52 10.70
N ALA A 50 12.62 -2.69 11.01
CA ALA A 50 14.06 -2.82 11.26
C ALA A 50 14.89 -2.43 10.03
N ARG A 51 14.45 -2.77 8.82
CA ARG A 51 15.09 -2.35 7.56
C ARG A 51 15.03 -0.83 7.35
N ASN A 52 13.93 -0.18 7.69
CA ASN A 52 13.81 1.28 7.66
C ASN A 52 14.82 1.94 8.62
N LEU A 53 14.89 1.46 9.86
CA LEU A 53 15.86 1.95 10.86
C LEU A 53 17.31 1.70 10.41
N GLN A 54 17.58 0.55 9.79
CA GLN A 54 18.89 0.26 9.21
C GLN A 54 19.23 1.23 8.06
N ALA A 55 18.27 1.55 7.19
CA ALA A 55 18.48 2.46 6.08
C ALA A 55 18.84 3.88 6.55
N ASP A 56 18.25 4.34 7.66
CA ASP A 56 18.64 5.59 8.30
C ASP A 56 20.06 5.51 8.88
N ALA A 57 20.40 4.43 9.58
CA ALA A 57 21.69 4.28 10.24
C ALA A 57 22.86 4.12 9.25
N THR A 58 22.65 3.38 8.17
CA THR A 58 23.71 3.02 7.20
C THR A 58 23.72 3.88 5.96
N GLN A 59 22.65 4.66 5.74
CA GLN A 59 22.41 5.37 4.48
C GLN A 59 22.35 4.44 3.26
N ASP A 60 21.97 3.17 3.46
CA ASP A 60 21.79 2.16 2.41
C ASP A 60 20.42 1.49 2.57
N ALA A 61 19.57 1.56 1.55
CA ALA A 61 18.23 0.98 1.63
C ALA A 61 18.21 -0.44 1.06
N PRO A 62 17.90 -1.47 1.88
CA PRO A 62 17.91 -2.86 1.45
C PRO A 62 16.73 -3.21 0.51
N ASP A 63 15.67 -2.42 0.52
CA ASP A 63 14.51 -2.57 -0.36
C ASP A 63 13.89 -1.20 -0.72
N LEU A 64 12.92 -1.21 -1.64
CA LEU A 64 12.31 0.01 -2.17
C LEU A 64 11.49 0.77 -1.09
N ALA A 65 10.87 0.05 -0.15
CA ALA A 65 10.14 0.70 0.95
C ALA A 65 11.11 1.45 1.87
N SER A 66 12.22 0.82 2.26
CA SER A 66 13.26 1.48 3.04
C SER A 66 13.94 2.62 2.29
N PHE A 67 13.98 2.57 0.96
CA PHE A 67 14.45 3.70 0.15
C PHE A 67 13.51 4.89 0.27
N HIS A 68 12.20 4.68 0.18
CA HIS A 68 11.20 5.72 0.37
C HIS A 68 11.22 6.30 1.79
N HIS A 69 11.37 5.44 2.80
CA HIS A 69 11.57 5.86 4.19
C HIS A 69 12.79 6.79 4.30
N ARG A 70 13.98 6.32 3.93
CA ARG A 70 15.22 7.08 4.04
C ARG A 70 15.18 8.40 3.25
N LYS A 71 14.60 8.41 2.04
CA LYS A 71 14.66 9.58 1.14
C LYS A 71 13.60 10.64 1.41
N LYS A 72 12.42 10.25 1.88
CA LYS A 72 11.25 11.14 1.97
C LYS A 72 10.48 10.98 3.28
N ASN A 73 10.98 10.16 4.21
CA ASN A 73 10.31 9.82 5.47
C ASN A 73 8.89 9.27 5.22
N VAL A 74 8.75 8.45 4.18
CA VAL A 74 7.48 7.77 3.85
C VAL A 74 7.23 6.68 4.89
N ARG A 75 6.07 6.78 5.54
CA ARG A 75 5.63 5.87 6.61
C ARG A 75 4.86 4.68 6.05
N CYS A 76 4.64 3.66 6.87
CA CYS A 76 3.83 2.50 6.51
C CYS A 76 2.44 2.93 5.99
N ILE A 77 1.78 3.84 6.71
CA ILE A 77 0.43 4.27 6.37
C ILE A 77 0.36 5.06 5.05
N ASP A 78 1.44 5.75 4.66
CA ASP A 78 1.42 6.57 3.45
C ASP A 78 1.20 5.73 2.17
N CYS A 79 1.51 4.42 2.22
CA CYS A 79 1.16 3.46 1.18
C CYS A 79 -0.02 2.53 1.54
N HIS A 80 -0.21 2.20 2.82
CA HIS A 80 -1.21 1.21 3.28
C HIS A 80 -2.56 1.80 3.71
N VAL A 81 -2.75 3.13 3.65
CA VAL A 81 -3.93 3.85 4.16
C VAL A 81 -5.30 3.37 3.63
N GLY A 82 -5.32 2.86 2.40
CA GLY A 82 -6.54 2.66 1.61
C GLY A 82 -7.10 4.01 1.14
N GLU A 83 -6.98 4.32 -0.15
CA GLU A 83 -7.37 5.63 -0.67
C GLU A 83 -8.88 5.77 -0.81
N GLY A 84 -9.32 7.03 -0.67
CA GLY A 84 -10.73 7.39 -0.69
C GLY A 84 -11.53 6.81 0.49
N PHE A 85 -12.80 7.19 0.55
CA PHE A 85 -13.68 6.79 1.66
C PHE A 85 -13.85 5.26 1.76
N VAL A 86 -14.04 4.60 0.61
CA VAL A 86 -14.25 3.14 0.56
C VAL A 86 -12.99 2.38 0.95
N GLY A 87 -11.84 2.74 0.39
CA GLY A 87 -10.57 2.09 0.71
C GLY A 87 -10.21 2.27 2.19
N ARG A 88 -10.33 3.49 2.70
CA ARG A 88 -10.07 3.81 4.10
C ARG A 88 -10.96 3.02 5.05
N THR A 89 -12.26 2.95 4.77
CA THR A 89 -13.22 2.19 5.59
C THR A 89 -12.90 0.70 5.59
N ALA A 90 -12.50 0.15 4.43
CA ALA A 90 -12.10 -1.25 4.32
C ALA A 90 -10.84 -1.55 5.14
N VAL A 91 -9.79 -0.74 5.00
CA VAL A 91 -8.53 -0.90 5.75
C VAL A 91 -8.75 -0.75 7.26
N LEU A 92 -9.50 0.26 7.72
CA LEU A 92 -9.80 0.43 9.14
C LEU A 92 -10.60 -0.75 9.72
N SER A 93 -11.54 -1.31 8.95
CA SER A 93 -12.30 -2.49 9.36
C SER A 93 -11.40 -3.73 9.47
N LEU A 94 -10.48 -3.90 8.52
CA LEU A 94 -9.48 -4.97 8.56
C LEU A 94 -8.52 -4.80 9.74
N ALA A 95 -8.04 -3.59 9.99
CA ALA A 95 -7.16 -3.27 11.12
C ALA A 95 -7.84 -3.55 12.47
N ALA A 96 -9.12 -3.19 12.62
CA ALA A 96 -9.90 -3.51 13.81
C ALA A 96 -10.03 -5.04 14.02
N TRP A 97 -10.27 -5.79 12.94
CA TRP A 97 -10.34 -7.24 12.99
C TRP A 97 -8.98 -7.89 13.32
N ASP A 98 -7.90 -7.36 12.75
CA ASP A 98 -6.55 -7.85 13.00
C ASP A 98 -6.11 -7.56 14.44
N ALA A 99 -6.44 -6.39 14.99
CA ALA A 99 -6.21 -6.06 16.39
C ALA A 99 -6.98 -7.01 17.33
N PHE A 100 -8.24 -7.34 17.00
CA PHE A 100 -9.00 -8.33 17.74
C PHE A 100 -8.35 -9.72 17.70
N LYS A 101 -7.95 -10.20 16.52
CA LYS A 101 -7.23 -11.48 16.38
C LYS A 101 -5.92 -11.48 17.15
N HIS A 102 -5.17 -10.39 17.14
CA HIS A 102 -3.93 -10.26 17.91
C HIS A 102 -4.20 -10.40 19.41
N TYR A 103 -5.12 -9.60 19.95
CA TYR A 103 -5.42 -9.59 21.38
C TYR A 103 -5.99 -10.93 21.90
N THR A 104 -6.71 -11.65 21.05
CA THR A 104 -7.29 -12.96 21.37
C THR A 104 -6.35 -14.14 21.09
N GLY A 105 -5.11 -13.89 20.63
CA GLY A 105 -4.15 -14.93 20.29
C GLY A 105 -4.50 -15.73 19.02
N MET A 106 -5.42 -15.22 18.20
CA MET A 106 -5.86 -15.83 16.93
C MET A 106 -5.14 -15.28 15.70
N ALA A 107 -4.19 -14.34 15.87
CA ALA A 107 -3.45 -13.77 14.76
C ALA A 107 -2.56 -14.83 14.09
N GLN A 108 -2.65 -14.93 12.76
CA GLN A 108 -1.76 -15.74 11.95
C GLN A 108 -0.59 -14.90 11.47
N GLN A 109 0.61 -15.45 11.60
CA GLN A 109 1.88 -14.84 11.20
C GLN A 109 2.61 -15.81 10.24
N PRO A 110 3.27 -15.32 9.18
CA PRO A 110 3.33 -13.93 8.75
C PRO A 110 1.99 -13.42 8.20
N ALA A 111 1.68 -12.14 8.45
CA ALA A 111 0.50 -11.48 7.94
C ALA A 111 0.49 -11.46 6.40
N LYS A 112 -0.69 -11.67 5.81
CA LYS A 112 -0.89 -11.63 4.37
C LYS A 112 -1.61 -10.35 3.98
N ILE A 113 -1.13 -9.67 2.94
CA ILE A 113 -1.84 -8.54 2.34
C ILE A 113 -3.13 -9.06 1.69
N VAL A 114 -4.28 -8.74 2.29
CA VAL A 114 -5.61 -9.04 1.73
C VAL A 114 -6.25 -7.84 1.03
N PHE A 115 -5.77 -6.63 1.33
CA PHE A 115 -6.12 -5.40 0.66
C PHE A 115 -4.86 -4.84 -0.02
N PRO A 116 -4.66 -5.08 -1.32
CA PRO A 116 -3.42 -4.68 -1.95
C PRO A 116 -3.33 -3.16 -2.08
N ILE A 117 -2.09 -2.65 -2.09
CA ILE A 117 -1.80 -1.21 -2.24
C ILE A 117 -2.43 -0.70 -3.54
N GLN A 118 -3.09 0.45 -3.45
CA GLN A 118 -3.77 1.10 -4.57
C GLN A 118 -2.80 2.03 -5.31
N ASN A 119 -2.99 2.23 -6.62
CA ASN A 119 -2.11 3.09 -7.41
C ASN A 119 -2.14 4.54 -6.93
N GLU A 120 -3.30 4.98 -6.47
CA GLU A 120 -3.58 6.29 -5.92
C GLU A 120 -2.62 6.64 -4.77
N ALA A 121 -2.21 5.66 -3.97
CA ALA A 121 -1.21 5.88 -2.91
C ALA A 121 0.16 6.25 -3.49
N CYS A 122 0.56 5.61 -4.60
CA CYS A 122 1.80 5.93 -5.32
C CYS A 122 1.70 7.29 -6.04
N LEU A 123 0.54 7.57 -6.66
CA LEU A 123 0.30 8.77 -7.46
C LEU A 123 0.33 10.06 -6.64
N LYS A 124 0.14 10.00 -5.32
CA LYS A 124 0.37 11.15 -4.42
C LYS A 124 1.75 11.80 -4.61
N CYS A 125 2.76 11.00 -4.94
CA CYS A 125 4.13 11.47 -5.16
C CYS A 125 4.63 11.25 -6.58
N HIS A 126 4.08 10.29 -7.32
CA HIS A 126 4.61 9.85 -8.62
C HIS A 126 3.76 10.26 -9.85
N GLN A 127 2.76 11.12 -9.68
CA GLN A 127 1.87 11.51 -10.78
C GLN A 127 2.61 12.06 -12.00
N GLN A 128 3.68 12.84 -11.78
CA GLN A 128 4.41 13.50 -12.87
C GLN A 128 5.26 12.49 -13.65
N GLU A 129 5.87 11.54 -12.96
CA GLU A 129 6.70 10.49 -13.51
C GLU A 129 5.89 9.55 -14.41
N VAL A 130 4.71 9.14 -13.97
CA VAL A 130 3.84 8.23 -14.76
C VAL A 130 3.19 8.94 -15.94
N ALA A 131 2.94 10.25 -15.84
CA ALA A 131 2.34 11.05 -16.92
C ALA A 131 3.36 11.48 -17.98
N ARG A 132 4.66 11.31 -17.72
CA ARG A 132 5.71 11.70 -18.67
C ARG A 132 5.56 10.93 -19.98
N PRO A 133 5.40 11.59 -21.13
CA PRO A 133 5.26 10.89 -22.41
C PRO A 133 6.60 10.30 -22.87
N GLY A 134 6.55 9.14 -23.52
CA GLY A 134 7.70 8.59 -24.23
C GLY A 134 7.63 7.08 -24.38
N PHE A 135 8.42 6.54 -25.33
CA PHE A 135 8.52 5.10 -25.51
C PHE A 135 9.09 4.40 -24.28
N GLU A 136 10.07 5.00 -23.59
CA GLU A 136 10.66 4.45 -22.35
C GLU A 136 9.68 4.39 -21.16
N ASN A 137 8.56 5.13 -21.25
CA ASN A 137 7.52 5.18 -20.23
C ASN A 137 6.17 4.63 -20.74
N HIS A 138 6.17 3.96 -21.90
CA HIS A 138 4.95 3.52 -22.56
C HIS A 138 4.11 2.62 -21.67
N GLN A 139 4.74 1.80 -20.81
CA GLN A 139 4.06 0.97 -19.83
C GLN A 139 3.15 1.81 -18.92
N HIS A 140 3.62 2.96 -18.43
CA HIS A 140 2.82 3.83 -17.57
C HIS A 140 1.79 4.63 -18.37
N ASN A 141 2.16 5.12 -19.56
CA ASN A 141 1.28 5.96 -20.38
C ASN A 141 0.15 5.17 -21.06
N LYS A 142 0.29 3.86 -21.22
CA LYS A 142 -0.71 3.01 -21.90
C LYS A 142 -1.77 2.45 -20.97
N TYR A 143 -1.64 2.64 -19.65
CA TYR A 143 -2.68 2.25 -18.68
C TYR A 143 -3.93 3.13 -18.73
N ASP A 144 -3.87 4.31 -19.34
CA ASP A 144 -5.07 5.15 -19.49
C ASP A 144 -5.82 4.87 -20.80
N ASP A 145 -5.32 3.93 -21.63
CA ASP A 145 -6.02 3.50 -22.83
C ASP A 145 -7.13 2.51 -22.45
N PRO A 146 -8.42 2.88 -22.61
CA PRO A 146 -9.55 2.04 -22.22
C PRO A 146 -9.62 0.72 -22.98
N GLN A 147 -8.89 0.58 -24.09
CA GLN A 147 -8.81 -0.64 -24.89
C GLN A 147 -7.64 -1.54 -24.50
N LEU A 148 -6.65 -1.02 -23.77
CA LEU A 148 -5.38 -1.72 -23.49
C LEU A 148 -5.13 -1.95 -22.00
N SER A 149 -5.85 -1.26 -21.12
CA SER A 149 -5.58 -1.30 -19.69
C SER A 149 -6.46 -2.31 -18.97
N PRO A 150 -5.90 -3.43 -18.50
CA PRO A 150 -6.62 -4.26 -17.58
C PRO A 150 -6.73 -3.49 -16.24
N PRO A 151 -7.93 -3.31 -15.68
CA PRO A 151 -8.17 -2.46 -14.50
C PRO A 151 -7.50 -2.96 -13.21
N PHE A 152 -6.64 -3.97 -13.29
CA PHE A 152 -6.02 -4.65 -12.17
C PHE A 152 -4.48 -4.53 -12.13
N ILE A 153 -3.84 -3.90 -13.12
CA ILE A 153 -2.38 -3.68 -13.02
C ILE A 153 -2.11 -2.55 -12.03
N ARG A 154 -1.40 -2.90 -10.97
CA ARG A 154 -0.98 -2.00 -9.90
C ARG A 154 0.50 -1.70 -10.01
N CYS A 155 0.93 -0.54 -9.52
CA CYS A 155 2.35 -0.17 -9.43
C CYS A 155 3.18 -1.30 -8.77
N THR A 156 2.63 -1.91 -7.71
CA THR A 156 3.27 -2.99 -6.96
C THR A 156 3.36 -4.33 -7.70
N ASN A 157 2.70 -4.50 -8.85
CA ASN A 157 2.89 -5.68 -9.68
C ASN A 157 4.23 -5.69 -10.42
N CYS A 158 4.84 -4.52 -10.61
CA CYS A 158 6.15 -4.34 -11.22
C CYS A 158 7.20 -3.84 -10.20
N HIS A 159 6.79 -2.95 -9.29
CA HIS A 159 7.64 -2.35 -8.25
C HIS A 159 7.40 -3.03 -6.90
N VAL A 160 8.21 -4.07 -6.59
CA VAL A 160 8.03 -4.86 -5.37
C VAL A 160 8.70 -4.17 -4.18
N ALA A 161 7.89 -3.55 -3.31
CA ALA A 161 8.37 -2.65 -2.26
C ALA A 161 9.29 -3.31 -1.21
N HIS A 162 8.92 -4.48 -0.70
CA HIS A 162 9.61 -5.15 0.41
C HIS A 162 10.55 -6.30 -0.01
N ARG A 163 10.86 -6.40 -1.30
CA ARG A 163 11.84 -7.38 -1.79
C ARG A 163 13.22 -6.77 -1.72
N LEU A 164 14.15 -7.51 -1.11
CA LEU A 164 15.56 -7.11 -1.06
C LEU A 164 16.09 -6.87 -2.47
N GLY A 165 16.80 -5.76 -2.68
CA GLY A 165 17.29 -5.35 -3.98
C GLY A 165 18.41 -4.31 -3.89
N ASP A 166 18.68 -3.64 -5.02
CA ASP A 166 19.76 -2.67 -5.14
C ASP A 166 19.23 -1.34 -5.71
N GLU A 167 19.55 -0.24 -5.02
CA GLU A 167 19.24 1.14 -5.45
C GLU A 167 19.75 1.46 -6.86
N ARG A 168 20.89 0.89 -7.27
CA ARG A 168 21.48 1.09 -8.62
C ARG A 168 20.62 0.54 -9.73
N THR A 169 19.80 -0.47 -9.41
CA THR A 169 18.81 -1.05 -10.32
C THR A 169 17.43 -0.43 -10.12
N ALA A 170 17.32 0.60 -9.28
CA ALA A 170 16.06 1.19 -8.83
C ALA A 170 15.07 0.13 -8.29
N PHE A 171 15.59 -0.92 -7.65
CA PHE A 171 14.80 -2.06 -7.15
C PHE A 171 13.90 -2.71 -8.22
N GLN A 172 14.38 -2.76 -9.45
CA GLN A 172 13.67 -3.40 -10.55
C GLN A 172 14.02 -4.89 -10.62
N PHE A 173 12.98 -5.71 -10.63
CA PHE A 173 13.11 -7.16 -10.66
C PHE A 173 12.60 -7.70 -11.99
N ARG A 174 13.49 -8.22 -12.82
CA ARG A 174 13.15 -8.72 -14.16
C ARG A 174 12.09 -9.82 -14.12
N ASP A 175 12.15 -10.70 -13.12
CA ASP A 175 11.19 -11.77 -12.86
C ASP A 175 9.82 -11.27 -12.36
N ALA A 176 9.75 -10.05 -11.80
CA ALA A 176 8.47 -9.40 -11.48
C ALA A 176 7.89 -8.65 -12.69
N ILE A 177 8.74 -7.94 -13.45
CA ILE A 177 8.33 -7.03 -14.52
C ILE A 177 7.96 -7.79 -15.81
N LEU A 178 8.82 -8.69 -16.30
CA LEU A 178 8.62 -9.30 -17.62
C LEU A 178 7.34 -10.09 -17.77
N PRO A 179 6.89 -10.89 -16.78
CA PRO A 179 5.61 -11.58 -16.89
C PRO A 179 4.44 -10.61 -17.08
N ARG A 180 4.52 -9.38 -16.58
CA ARG A 180 3.49 -8.34 -16.76
C ARG A 180 3.53 -7.75 -18.17
N CYS A 181 4.72 -7.52 -18.71
CA CYS A 181 4.90 -7.12 -20.10
C CYS A 181 4.31 -8.18 -21.04
N GLU A 182 4.68 -9.45 -20.84
CA GLU A 182 4.19 -10.57 -21.66
C GLU A 182 2.66 -10.70 -21.55
N TYR A 183 2.12 -10.66 -20.32
CA TYR A 183 0.67 -10.71 -20.11
C TYR A 183 -0.04 -9.60 -20.88
N CYS A 184 0.41 -8.35 -20.75
CA CYS A 184 -0.18 -7.21 -21.47
C CYS A 184 -0.10 -7.41 -23.00
N HIS A 185 1.09 -7.73 -23.53
CA HIS A 185 1.31 -7.93 -24.96
C HIS A 185 0.51 -9.10 -25.55
N GLN A 186 0.27 -10.14 -24.76
CA GLN A 186 -0.63 -11.23 -25.14
C GLN A 186 -2.08 -10.76 -25.22
N GLN A 187 -2.57 -10.00 -24.23
CA GLN A 187 -3.95 -9.50 -24.20
C GLN A 187 -4.24 -8.55 -25.37
N VAL A 188 -3.32 -7.64 -25.68
CA VAL A 188 -3.51 -6.63 -26.74
C VAL A 188 -3.12 -7.14 -28.13
N GLY A 189 -2.53 -8.33 -28.22
CA GLY A 189 -2.07 -8.92 -29.47
C GLY A 189 -0.91 -8.19 -30.15
N LYS A 190 -0.24 -7.26 -29.48
CA LYS A 190 0.85 -6.42 -30.01
C LYS A 190 2.06 -6.43 -29.07
N GLY A 191 3.23 -6.07 -29.61
CA GLY A 191 4.48 -6.02 -28.86
C GLY A 191 5.25 -7.35 -28.89
N PRO A 192 6.50 -7.34 -28.40
CA PRO A 192 7.31 -8.55 -28.33
C PRO A 192 6.66 -9.59 -27.42
N ARG A 193 6.65 -10.85 -27.89
CA ARG A 193 6.22 -12.03 -27.13
C ARG A 193 7.38 -12.99 -26.98
N GLY A 194 7.44 -13.72 -25.86
CA GLY A 194 8.42 -14.79 -25.66
C GLY A 194 9.85 -14.32 -25.34
N GLN A 195 10.04 -13.09 -24.85
CA GLN A 195 11.37 -12.56 -24.46
C GLN A 195 11.91 -13.11 -23.12
N ALA A 196 11.41 -14.26 -22.66
CA ALA A 196 11.94 -14.97 -21.49
C ALA A 196 13.31 -15.63 -21.73
N THR A 197 13.91 -15.48 -22.92
CA THR A 197 15.32 -15.78 -23.13
C THR A 197 16.19 -14.71 -22.45
N PRO A 198 17.18 -15.08 -21.62
CA PRO A 198 18.12 -14.12 -21.08
C PRO A 198 18.85 -13.43 -22.24
N MET A 199 18.90 -12.10 -22.23
CA MET A 199 19.90 -11.40 -23.03
C MET A 199 21.28 -11.77 -22.46
N PRO A 200 22.28 -11.99 -23.33
CA PRO A 200 23.65 -12.33 -22.89
C PRO A 200 24.24 -11.25 -21.98
#